data_AF-A0A6C0HLU0-F1
#
_entry.id   AF-A0A6C0HLU0-F1
#
_cell.length_a   1.000
_cell.length_b   1.000
_cell.length_c   1.000
_cell.angle_alpha   90.00
_cell.angle_beta   90.00
_cell.angle_gamma   90.00
#
_symmetry.space_group_name_H-M   'P 1'
#
loop_
_entity.id
_entity.type
_entity.pdbx_description
1 polymer ?
#
loop_
_entity_poly.entity_id
_entity_poly.type
_entity_poly.pdbx_seq_one_letter_code
_entity_poly.pdbx_strand_id
1 'polypeptide(L)'
;MNVYLQSLYEFLLTPALRWIILFIRLIVSIILYVNEPQRFSYVTAIDGLSYKWHLYILAMMSMVATFLTFIGMWLTIPFTDKLPEYWYIPIFFIILAIVTQITISSNQVENDGSLNPPPQYLLSNKYRMIFAYLAFILDIIIFAQIFIYFGVADYSKRTILSRFILERFGGWYPGNKLDFIFDWLGVLELVYRIYIIYLQNSFTACAYGLPESWNF
;
A
#
# COMPACT_ATOMS: atom_id res chain seq x y z
N MET A 1 0.50 -14.57 30.26
CA MET A 1 1.14 -13.81 29.15
C MET A 1 2.15 -12.85 29.75
N ASN A 2 3.31 -12.63 29.12
CA ASN A 2 4.33 -11.70 29.64
C ASN A 2 3.75 -10.27 29.70
N VAL A 3 3.93 -9.55 30.82
CA VAL A 3 3.40 -8.19 31.04
C VAL A 3 3.77 -7.25 29.91
N TYR A 4 5.01 -7.33 29.39
CA TYR A 4 5.47 -6.52 28.27
C TYR A 4 4.73 -6.83 26.96
N LEU A 5 4.41 -8.10 26.71
CA LEU A 5 3.65 -8.51 25.51
C LEU A 5 2.20 -8.03 25.59
N GLN A 6 1.60 -8.05 26.78
CA GLN A 6 0.25 -7.51 27.01
C GLN A 6 0.22 -6.00 26.78
N SER A 7 1.19 -5.25 27.33
CA SER A 7 1.26 -3.80 27.12
C SER A 7 1.47 -3.42 25.65
N LEU A 8 2.33 -4.14 24.92
CA LEU A 8 2.53 -3.92 23.49
C LEU A 8 1.25 -4.21 22.69
N TYR A 9 0.55 -5.28 23.03
CA TYR A 9 -0.74 -5.63 22.42
C TYR A 9 -1.76 -4.49 22.61
N GLU A 10 -1.95 -4.01 23.83
CA GLU A 10 -2.88 -2.92 24.13
C GLU A 10 -2.51 -1.62 23.41
N PHE A 11 -1.21 -1.30 23.35
CA PHE A 11 -0.72 -0.14 22.60
C PHE A 11 -1.02 -0.26 21.10
N LEU A 12 -0.71 -1.40 20.47
CA LEU A 12 -0.95 -1.62 19.04
C LEU A 12 -2.42 -1.54 18.66
N LEU A 13 -3.33 -1.93 19.56
CA LEU A 13 -4.77 -1.89 19.31
C LEU A 13 -5.44 -0.56 19.68
N THR A 14 -4.69 0.43 20.16
CA THR A 14 -5.25 1.74 20.50
C THR A 14 -5.86 2.41 19.25
N PRO A 15 -7.13 2.88 19.30
CA PRO A 15 -7.81 3.47 18.14
C PRO A 15 -7.02 4.60 17.49
N ALA A 16 -6.47 5.52 18.30
CA ALA A 16 -5.70 6.65 17.82
C ALA A 16 -4.48 6.23 16.98
N LEU A 17 -3.75 5.21 17.43
CA LEU A 17 -2.57 4.71 16.72
C LEU A 17 -2.94 4.13 15.36
N ARG A 18 -3.99 3.30 15.29
CA ARG A 18 -4.48 2.70 14.04
C ARG A 18 -4.81 3.77 12.99
N TRP A 19 -5.61 4.76 13.40
CA TRP A 19 -6.02 5.84 12.50
C TRP A 19 -4.85 6.70 12.05
N ILE A 20 -3.94 7.08 12.95
CA ILE A 20 -2.73 7.84 12.61
C ILE A 20 -1.88 7.07 11.60
N ILE A 21 -1.62 5.79 11.85
CA ILE A 21 -0.84 4.94 10.94
C ILE A 21 -1.49 4.87 9.57
N LEU A 22 -2.82 4.68 9.51
CA LEU A 22 -3.52 4.58 8.24
C LEU A 22 -3.50 5.88 7.42
N PHE A 23 -3.66 7.03 8.09
CA PHE A 23 -3.54 8.34 7.43
C PHE A 23 -2.12 8.61 6.93
N ILE A 24 -1.10 8.34 7.76
CA ILE A 24 0.30 8.47 7.34
C ILE A 24 0.56 7.56 6.14
N ARG A 25 0.10 6.31 6.19
CA ARG A 25 0.27 5.33 5.12
C ARG A 25 -0.37 5.79 3.81
N LEU A 26 -1.55 6.41 3.86
CA LEU A 26 -2.22 6.99 2.69
C LEU A 26 -1.39 8.12 2.07
N ILE A 27 -0.89 9.05 2.89
CA ILE A 27 -0.04 10.15 2.45
C ILE A 27 1.26 9.63 1.81
N VAL A 28 1.94 8.70 2.49
CA VAL A 28 3.18 8.09 1.99
C VAL A 28 2.95 7.36 0.67
N SER A 29 1.80 6.71 0.49
CA SER A 29 1.45 6.02 -0.76
C SER A 29 1.30 6.99 -1.94
N ILE A 30 0.68 8.15 -1.71
CA ILE A 30 0.58 9.22 -2.72
C ILE A 30 1.98 9.76 -3.04
N ILE A 31 2.78 10.06 -2.02
CA ILE A 31 4.16 10.55 -2.20
C ILE A 31 4.97 9.57 -3.03
N LEU A 32 4.92 8.27 -2.71
CA LEU A 32 5.61 7.24 -3.48
C LEU A 32 5.17 7.25 -4.93
N TYR A 33 3.86 7.19 -5.21
CA TYR A 33 3.35 7.20 -6.57
C TYR A 33 3.75 8.45 -7.36
N VAL A 34 3.74 9.62 -6.71
CA VAL A 34 4.19 10.89 -7.32
C VAL A 34 5.67 10.83 -7.70
N ASN A 35 6.46 10.07 -6.95
CA ASN A 35 7.91 10.02 -7.07
C ASN A 35 8.45 8.79 -7.81
N GLU A 36 7.60 7.97 -8.45
CA GLU A 36 8.05 6.86 -9.29
C GLU A 36 8.56 7.36 -10.66
N PRO A 37 9.87 7.40 -10.94
CA PRO A 37 10.38 7.83 -12.25
C PRO A 37 10.00 6.87 -13.40
N GLN A 38 9.78 5.59 -13.12
CA GLN A 38 9.43 4.57 -14.11
C GLN A 38 8.09 4.89 -14.79
N ARG A 39 7.21 5.68 -14.17
CA ARG A 39 5.92 6.08 -14.77
C ARG A 39 6.08 6.94 -16.03
N PHE A 40 7.25 7.51 -16.24
CA PHE A 40 7.60 8.27 -17.44
C PHE A 40 8.13 7.38 -18.55
N SER A 41 8.36 6.09 -18.30
CA SER A 41 8.96 5.18 -19.26
C SER A 41 7.95 4.66 -20.29
N TYR A 42 8.40 4.51 -21.54
CA TYR A 42 7.71 3.75 -22.60
C TYR A 42 8.00 2.25 -22.57
N VAL A 43 9.01 1.82 -21.81
CA VAL A 43 9.36 0.39 -21.68
C VAL A 43 8.17 -0.36 -21.10
N THR A 44 7.95 -1.56 -21.60
CA THR A 44 6.88 -2.43 -21.13
C THR A 44 7.31 -3.21 -19.89
N ALA A 45 6.39 -3.33 -18.94
CA ALA A 45 6.52 -4.22 -17.81
C ALA A 45 6.21 -5.67 -18.21
N ILE A 46 6.28 -6.59 -17.26
CA ILE A 46 6.08 -8.04 -17.47
C ILE A 46 4.67 -8.40 -17.99
N ASP A 47 3.68 -7.55 -17.72
CA ASP A 47 2.29 -7.70 -18.19
C ASP A 47 2.08 -7.17 -19.62
N GLY A 48 3.12 -6.64 -20.26
CA GLY A 48 3.07 -6.07 -21.61
C GLY A 48 2.53 -4.64 -21.65
N LEU A 49 2.14 -4.05 -20.51
CA LEU A 49 1.74 -2.64 -20.43
C LEU A 49 2.97 -1.75 -20.27
N SER A 50 2.92 -0.50 -20.72
CA SER A 50 3.99 0.45 -20.38
C SER A 50 4.06 0.64 -18.87
N TYR A 51 5.26 0.91 -18.34
CA TYR A 51 5.45 1.12 -16.89
C TYR A 51 4.52 2.21 -16.32
N LYS A 52 4.16 3.22 -17.12
CA LYS A 52 3.13 4.21 -16.77
C LYS A 52 1.82 3.56 -16.32
N TRP A 53 1.25 2.69 -17.16
CA TRP A 53 -0.04 2.06 -16.90
C TRP A 53 0.06 0.92 -15.90
N HIS A 54 1.14 0.16 -15.94
CA HIS A 54 1.44 -0.88 -14.95
C HIS A 54 1.45 -0.29 -13.53
N LEU A 55 2.24 0.76 -13.31
CA LEU A 55 2.33 1.41 -11.99
C LEU A 55 1.02 2.10 -11.59
N TYR A 56 0.27 2.65 -12.54
CA TYR A 56 -1.05 3.21 -12.26
C TYR A 56 -2.02 2.14 -11.75
N ILE A 57 -2.11 0.99 -12.43
CA ILE A 57 -2.99 -0.12 -12.01
C ILE A 57 -2.60 -0.60 -10.61
N LEU A 58 -1.31 -0.78 -10.35
CA LEU A 58 -0.81 -1.16 -9.04
C LEU A 58 -1.16 -0.14 -7.95
N ALA A 59 -0.98 1.16 -8.23
CA ALA A 59 -1.36 2.23 -7.32
C ALA A 59 -2.87 2.24 -7.05
N MET A 60 -3.70 2.04 -8.07
CA MET A 60 -5.16 1.95 -7.92
C MET A 60 -5.58 0.74 -7.09
N MET A 61 -4.98 -0.43 -7.31
CA MET A 61 -5.24 -1.63 -6.50
C MET A 61 -4.87 -1.40 -5.03
N SER A 62 -3.70 -0.80 -4.77
CA SER A 62 -3.29 -0.45 -3.41
C SER A 62 -4.24 0.57 -2.77
N MET A 63 -4.66 1.61 -3.50
CA MET A 63 -5.63 2.59 -3.00
C MET A 63 -6.98 1.96 -2.66
N VAL A 64 -7.47 1.04 -3.49
CA VAL A 64 -8.72 0.29 -3.23
C VAL A 64 -8.57 -0.61 -2.01
N ALA A 65 -7.47 -1.35 -1.88
CA ALA A 65 -7.20 -2.18 -0.71
C ALA A 65 -7.11 -1.33 0.58
N THR A 66 -6.55 -0.12 0.48
CA THR A 66 -6.53 0.87 1.58
C THR A 66 -7.94 1.32 1.96
N PHE A 67 -8.77 1.60 0.97
CA PHE A 67 -10.15 2.03 1.18
C PHE A 67 -10.96 0.93 1.86
N LEU A 68 -10.80 -0.31 1.40
CA LEU A 68 -11.40 -1.49 2.01
C LEU A 68 -10.92 -1.66 3.46
N THR A 69 -9.63 -1.50 3.71
CA THR A 69 -9.07 -1.51 5.07
C THR A 69 -9.66 -0.40 5.94
N PHE A 70 -9.82 0.81 5.39
CA PHE A 70 -10.44 1.94 6.07
C PHE A 70 -11.90 1.63 6.46
N ILE A 71 -12.68 1.05 5.55
CA ILE A 71 -14.06 0.61 5.81
C ILE A 71 -14.07 -0.44 6.93
N GLY A 72 -13.22 -1.48 6.82
CA GLY A 72 -13.13 -2.54 7.83
C GLY A 72 -12.80 -1.97 9.21
N MET A 73 -11.88 -1.01 9.29
CA MET A 73 -11.58 -0.33 10.55
C MET A 73 -12.71 0.58 11.03
N TRP A 74 -13.39 1.31 10.13
CA TRP A 74 -14.50 2.19 10.52
C TRP A 74 -15.66 1.39 11.12
N LEU A 75 -15.99 0.23 10.54
CA LEU A 75 -17.06 -0.64 11.02
C LEU A 75 -16.74 -1.29 12.37
N THR A 76 -15.47 -1.40 12.73
CA THR A 76 -15.04 -2.09 13.97
C THR A 76 -14.62 -1.13 15.07
N ILE A 77 -13.89 -0.06 14.74
CA ILE A 77 -13.40 0.97 15.66
C ILE A 77 -13.46 2.34 14.96
N PRO A 78 -14.62 3.03 14.95
CA PRO A 78 -14.76 4.33 14.29
C PRO A 78 -13.80 5.37 14.88
N PHE A 79 -13.26 6.25 14.03
CA PHE A 79 -12.36 7.32 14.47
C PHE A 79 -13.06 8.32 15.40
N THR A 80 -14.33 8.60 15.12
CA THR A 80 -15.14 9.53 15.89
C THR A 80 -16.62 9.29 15.60
N ASP A 81 -17.45 9.48 16.62
CA ASP A 81 -18.91 9.41 16.48
C ASP A 81 -19.52 10.75 16.02
N LYS A 82 -18.67 11.77 15.81
CA LYS A 82 -19.12 13.13 15.47
C LYS A 82 -19.23 13.40 13.97
N LEU A 83 -18.61 12.56 13.14
CA LEU A 83 -18.66 12.73 11.69
C LEU A 83 -19.86 11.97 11.11
N PRO A 84 -20.47 12.48 10.02
CA PRO A 84 -21.53 11.76 9.33
C PRO A 84 -21.07 10.37 8.90
N GLU A 85 -22.00 9.42 8.84
CA GLU A 85 -21.72 8.11 8.26
C GLU A 85 -21.13 8.28 6.84
N TYR A 86 -20.10 7.49 6.53
CA TYR A 86 -19.47 7.45 5.20
C TYR A 86 -18.76 8.74 4.73
N TRP A 87 -18.43 9.69 5.62
CA TRP A 87 -17.67 10.91 5.30
C TRP A 87 -16.36 10.67 4.53
N TYR A 88 -15.77 9.49 4.71
CA TYR A 88 -14.51 9.09 4.09
C TYR A 88 -14.66 8.68 2.62
N ILE A 89 -15.84 8.26 2.16
CA ILE A 89 -16.09 7.87 0.76
C ILE A 89 -15.73 8.99 -0.23
N PRO A 90 -16.26 10.23 -0.10
CA PRO A 90 -15.91 11.30 -1.02
C PRO A 90 -14.41 11.65 -0.99
N ILE A 91 -13.74 11.53 0.16
CA ILE A 91 -12.29 11.76 0.28
C ILE A 91 -11.51 10.73 -0.53
N PHE A 92 -11.90 9.46 -0.45
CA PHE A 92 -11.26 8.41 -1.26
C PHE A 92 -11.46 8.64 -2.76
N PHE A 93 -12.64 9.07 -3.20
CA PHE A 93 -12.85 9.45 -4.61
C PHE A 93 -11.94 10.59 -5.05
N ILE A 94 -11.76 11.62 -4.21
CA ILE A 94 -10.84 12.72 -4.49
C ILE A 94 -9.40 12.20 -4.63
N ILE A 95 -8.96 11.32 -3.74
CA ILE A 95 -7.61 10.76 -3.80
C ILE A 95 -7.40 9.94 -5.07
N LEU A 96 -8.34 9.07 -5.43
CA LEU A 96 -8.29 8.31 -6.68
C LEU A 96 -8.25 9.24 -7.89
N ALA A 97 -9.04 10.31 -7.89
CA ALA A 97 -9.03 11.33 -8.95
C ALA A 97 -7.68 12.04 -9.05
N ILE A 98 -7.05 12.39 -7.92
CA ILE A 98 -5.70 12.99 -7.90
C ILE A 98 -4.68 12.07 -8.55
N VAL A 99 -4.64 10.79 -8.15
CA VAL A 99 -3.73 9.78 -8.70
C VAL A 99 -3.96 9.61 -10.20
N THR A 100 -5.22 9.55 -10.61
CA THR A 100 -5.62 9.44 -12.01
C THR A 100 -5.15 10.65 -12.82
N GLN A 101 -5.37 11.86 -12.30
CA GLN A 101 -4.95 13.10 -12.94
C GLN A 101 -3.43 13.20 -13.08
N ILE A 102 -2.68 12.82 -12.05
CA ILE A 102 -1.21 12.77 -12.10
C ILE A 102 -0.75 11.81 -13.20
N THR A 103 -1.40 10.65 -13.31
CA THR A 103 -1.08 9.64 -14.33
C THR A 103 -1.33 10.20 -15.72
N ILE A 104 -2.54 10.71 -15.98
CA ILE A 104 -2.92 11.20 -17.31
C ILE A 104 -2.03 12.38 -17.71
N SER A 105 -1.73 13.30 -16.80
CA SER A 105 -0.89 14.48 -17.07
C SER A 105 0.60 14.20 -17.21
N SER A 106 1.09 13.06 -16.69
CA SER A 106 2.49 12.67 -16.86
C SER A 106 2.78 12.19 -18.29
N ASN A 107 3.46 13.01 -19.09
CA ASN A 107 3.93 12.59 -20.41
C ASN A 107 5.07 11.60 -20.27
N GLN A 108 5.04 10.52 -21.06
CA GLN A 108 6.17 9.61 -21.11
C GLN A 108 7.34 10.28 -21.86
N VAL A 109 8.56 9.88 -21.53
CA VAL A 109 9.82 10.46 -22.03
C VAL A 109 10.60 9.36 -22.73
N GLU A 110 11.06 9.64 -23.94
CA GLU A 110 11.99 8.77 -24.67
C GLU A 110 13.43 9.26 -24.44
N ASN A 111 14.37 8.32 -24.40
CA ASN A 111 15.79 8.64 -24.43
C ASN A 111 16.20 8.97 -25.88
N ASP A 112 16.18 10.25 -26.22
CA ASP A 112 16.64 10.81 -27.48
C ASP A 112 18.16 11.09 -27.50
N GLY A 113 18.90 10.63 -26.48
CA GLY A 113 20.31 10.93 -26.27
C GLY A 113 20.56 12.32 -25.67
N SER A 114 19.52 13.09 -25.37
CA SER A 114 19.64 14.35 -24.64
C SER A 114 19.66 14.12 -23.11
N LEU A 115 20.25 15.06 -22.38
CA LEU A 115 20.30 15.05 -20.91
C LEU A 115 19.10 15.79 -20.31
N ASN A 116 17.89 15.55 -20.82
CA ASN A 116 16.68 16.19 -20.32
C ASN A 116 16.54 15.95 -18.81
N PRO A 117 16.43 17.00 -17.98
CA PRO A 117 16.40 16.84 -16.54
C PRO A 117 15.11 16.14 -16.08
N PRO A 118 15.15 15.42 -14.95
CA PRO A 118 13.94 14.89 -14.32
C PRO A 118 13.03 16.05 -13.88
N PRO A 119 11.70 15.82 -13.77
CA PRO A 119 10.80 16.78 -13.17
C PRO A 119 11.28 17.22 -11.78
N GLN A 120 11.24 18.52 -11.50
CA GLN A 120 11.83 19.12 -10.29
C GLN A 120 11.24 18.61 -8.97
N TYR A 121 10.04 18.04 -9.01
CA TYR A 121 9.39 17.49 -7.82
C TYR A 121 9.84 16.06 -7.50
N LEU A 122 10.57 15.37 -8.39
CA LEU A 122 11.02 14.02 -8.15
C LEU A 122 12.11 14.03 -7.07
N LEU A 123 11.91 13.20 -6.04
CA LEU A 123 12.88 12.94 -4.99
C LEU A 123 14.03 12.09 -5.51
N SER A 124 15.22 12.28 -4.92
CA SER A 124 16.39 11.42 -5.21
C SER A 124 16.17 9.99 -4.77
N ASN A 125 16.91 9.06 -5.38
CA ASN A 125 16.74 7.64 -5.15
C ASN A 125 16.79 7.26 -3.66
N LYS A 126 17.69 7.91 -2.91
CA LYS A 126 17.81 7.71 -1.46
C LYS A 126 16.51 8.01 -0.71
N TYR A 127 15.85 9.13 -1.02
CA TYR A 127 14.61 9.50 -0.36
C TYR A 127 13.44 8.63 -0.81
N ARG A 128 13.36 8.26 -2.10
CA ARG A 128 12.36 7.31 -2.61
C ARG A 128 12.44 5.98 -1.86
N MET A 129 13.65 5.45 -1.68
CA MET A 129 13.89 4.23 -0.90
C MET A 129 13.47 4.37 0.57
N ILE A 130 13.75 5.50 1.22
CA ILE A 130 13.31 5.75 2.60
C ILE A 130 11.78 5.71 2.70
N PHE A 131 11.08 6.39 1.78
CA PHE A 131 9.61 6.36 1.76
C PHE A 131 9.07 4.96 1.45
N ALA A 132 9.75 4.17 0.60
CA ALA A 132 9.35 2.81 0.27
C ALA A 132 9.45 1.88 1.50
N TYR A 133 10.55 1.97 2.25
CA TYR A 133 10.69 1.23 3.51
C TYR A 133 9.72 1.72 4.58
N LEU A 134 9.49 3.03 4.68
CA LEU A 134 8.48 3.57 5.60
C LEU A 134 7.09 3.01 5.29
N ALA A 135 6.68 3.00 4.02
CA ALA A 135 5.41 2.42 3.59
C ALA A 135 5.32 0.94 3.97
N PHE A 136 6.38 0.18 3.72
CA PHE A 136 6.43 -1.25 4.06
C PHE A 136 6.31 -1.51 5.57
N ILE A 137 6.99 -0.71 6.40
CA ILE A 137 6.87 -0.81 7.87
C ILE A 137 5.44 -0.49 8.31
N LEU A 138 4.83 0.56 7.76
CA LEU A 138 3.44 0.91 8.08
C LEU A 138 2.48 -0.21 7.67
N ASP A 139 2.67 -0.82 6.50
CA ASP A 139 1.86 -1.94 6.04
C ASP A 139 2.04 -3.19 6.93
N ILE A 140 3.25 -3.46 7.44
CA ILE A 140 3.48 -4.51 8.44
C ILE A 140 2.71 -4.23 9.74
N ILE A 141 2.72 -2.98 10.23
CA ILE A 141 2.03 -2.64 11.46
C ILE A 141 0.51 -2.75 11.27
N ILE A 142 -0.03 -2.23 10.16
CA ILE A 142 -1.46 -2.35 9.82
C ILE A 142 -1.84 -3.83 9.70
N PHE A 143 -1.04 -4.62 8.99
CA PHE A 143 -1.25 -6.06 8.85
C PHE A 143 -1.28 -6.74 10.22
N ALA A 144 -0.33 -6.44 11.10
CA ALA A 144 -0.31 -6.98 12.45
C ALA A 144 -1.54 -6.56 13.28
N GLN A 145 -1.99 -5.31 13.17
CA GLN A 145 -3.19 -4.80 13.85
C GLN A 145 -4.45 -5.53 13.39
N ILE A 146 -4.62 -5.73 12.09
CA ILE A 146 -5.75 -6.47 11.48
C ILE A 146 -5.69 -7.93 11.90
N PHE A 147 -4.52 -8.57 11.75
CA PHE A 147 -4.30 -9.98 12.11
C PHE A 147 -4.57 -10.28 13.58
N ILE A 148 -4.23 -9.34 14.48
CA ILE A 148 -4.53 -9.46 15.90
C ILE A 148 -6.03 -9.33 16.17
N TYR A 149 -6.72 -8.43 15.45
CA TYR A 149 -8.11 -8.09 15.73
C TYR A 149 -9.11 -9.08 15.12
N PHE A 150 -8.88 -9.51 13.87
CA PHE A 150 -9.78 -10.40 13.12
C PHE A 150 -9.37 -11.88 13.17
N GLY A 151 -8.19 -12.19 13.70
CA GLY A 151 -7.67 -13.56 13.70
C GLY A 151 -8.55 -14.53 14.50
N VAL A 152 -9.40 -15.30 13.82
CA VAL A 152 -10.19 -16.37 14.42
C VAL A 152 -9.31 -17.62 14.56
N ALA A 153 -9.02 -18.02 15.78
CA ALA A 153 -8.32 -19.28 16.03
C ALA A 153 -9.34 -20.41 16.25
N ASP A 154 -9.69 -21.15 15.19
CA ASP A 154 -10.36 -22.46 15.38
C ASP A 154 -9.33 -23.50 15.84
N TYR A 155 -9.32 -23.76 17.15
CA TYR A 155 -8.43 -24.75 17.77
C TYR A 155 -8.77 -26.20 17.41
N SER A 156 -9.94 -26.47 16.80
CA SER A 156 -10.42 -27.82 16.50
C SER A 156 -9.67 -28.49 15.34
N LYS A 157 -9.06 -27.73 14.44
CA LYS A 157 -8.31 -28.25 13.29
C LYS A 157 -6.91 -28.71 13.69
N ARG A 158 -6.38 -29.79 13.10
CA ARG A 158 -5.13 -30.42 13.56
C ARG A 158 -3.86 -29.95 12.84
N THR A 159 -3.96 -29.45 11.62
CA THR A 159 -2.78 -29.08 10.82
C THR A 159 -2.36 -27.63 11.03
N ILE A 160 -1.05 -27.38 11.07
CA ILE A 160 -0.44 -26.04 11.22
C ILE A 160 -0.92 -25.08 10.12
N LEU A 161 -0.97 -25.55 8.86
CA LEU A 161 -1.47 -24.76 7.72
C LEU A 161 -2.91 -24.25 7.96
N SER A 162 -3.80 -25.15 8.38
CA SER A 162 -5.19 -24.76 8.70
C SER A 162 -5.24 -23.79 9.87
N ARG A 163 -4.54 -24.07 10.97
CA ARG A 163 -4.56 -23.23 12.18
C ARG A 163 -3.99 -21.82 11.99
N PHE A 164 -2.94 -21.67 11.19
CA PHE A 164 -2.20 -20.39 11.12
C PHE A 164 -2.41 -19.61 9.82
N ILE A 165 -2.80 -20.26 8.72
CA ILE A 165 -2.90 -19.62 7.40
C ILE A 165 -4.34 -19.59 6.89
N LEU A 166 -5.13 -20.65 7.10
CA LEU A 166 -6.50 -20.67 6.55
C LEU A 166 -7.53 -20.09 7.52
N GLU A 167 -7.50 -20.49 8.79
CA GLU A 167 -8.51 -20.07 9.78
C GLU A 167 -8.18 -18.69 10.39
N ARG A 168 -6.88 -18.41 10.58
CA ARG A 168 -6.44 -17.17 11.21
C ARG A 168 -6.52 -15.94 10.29
N PHE A 169 -6.70 -16.16 8.98
CA PHE A 169 -7.06 -15.13 8.01
C PHE A 169 -8.57 -15.19 7.77
N GLY A 170 -9.36 -15.18 8.85
CA GLY A 170 -10.82 -15.29 8.85
C GLY A 170 -11.43 -16.66 8.53
N GLY A 171 -10.82 -17.52 7.72
CA GLY A 171 -11.50 -18.74 7.23
C GLY A 171 -12.71 -18.44 6.34
N TRP A 172 -12.97 -19.29 5.34
CA TRP A 172 -14.05 -19.07 4.38
C TRP A 172 -15.37 -19.74 4.83
N TYR A 173 -16.13 -19.08 5.71
CA TYR A 173 -17.45 -19.56 6.16
C TYR A 173 -18.51 -18.45 6.25
N PRO A 174 -19.82 -18.78 6.26
CA PRO A 174 -20.88 -17.78 6.38
C PRO A 174 -20.73 -16.95 7.66
N GLY A 175 -20.63 -15.63 7.51
CA GLY A 175 -20.42 -14.69 8.61
C GLY A 175 -19.01 -14.12 8.72
N ASN A 176 -17.98 -14.73 8.11
CA ASN A 176 -16.58 -14.25 8.22
C ASN A 176 -15.88 -13.95 6.88
N LYS A 177 -16.65 -13.92 5.78
CA LYS A 177 -16.10 -13.71 4.44
C LYS A 177 -15.42 -12.35 4.27
N LEU A 178 -15.91 -11.30 4.94
CA LEU A 178 -15.31 -9.97 4.86
C LEU A 178 -13.95 -9.93 5.54
N ASP A 179 -13.86 -10.48 6.76
CA ASP A 179 -12.61 -10.57 7.52
C ASP A 179 -11.57 -11.39 6.75
N PHE A 180 -11.97 -12.52 6.16
CA PHE A 180 -11.11 -13.29 5.26
C PHE A 180 -10.57 -12.44 4.09
N ILE A 181 -11.43 -11.67 3.42
CA ILE A 181 -11.01 -10.81 2.30
C ILE A 181 -10.02 -9.73 2.80
N PHE A 182 -10.31 -9.06 3.91
CA PHE A 182 -9.43 -8.01 4.45
C PHE A 182 -8.06 -8.53 4.87
N ASP A 183 -8.02 -9.70 5.53
CA ASP A 183 -6.78 -10.35 5.95
C ASP A 183 -5.89 -10.69 4.74
N TRP A 184 -6.48 -11.23 3.67
CA TRP A 184 -5.75 -11.53 2.43
C TRP A 184 -5.34 -10.29 1.65
N LEU A 185 -6.14 -9.23 1.66
CA LEU A 185 -5.74 -7.93 1.07
C LEU A 185 -4.50 -7.37 1.77
N GLY A 186 -4.37 -7.52 3.09
CA GLY A 186 -3.16 -7.14 3.82
C GLY A 186 -1.91 -7.88 3.34
N VAL A 187 -2.01 -9.19 3.05
CA VAL A 187 -0.90 -9.97 2.50
C VAL A 187 -0.53 -9.49 1.09
N LEU A 188 -1.53 -9.26 0.24
CA LEU A 188 -1.31 -8.77 -1.13
C LEU A 188 -0.62 -7.39 -1.13
N GLU A 189 -0.99 -6.51 -0.20
CA GLU A 189 -0.33 -5.20 -0.02
C GLU A 189 1.14 -5.34 0.38
N LEU A 190 1.48 -6.28 1.27
CA LEU A 190 2.88 -6.55 1.62
C LEU A 190 3.69 -7.03 0.40
N VAL A 191 3.13 -7.94 -0.41
CA VAL A 191 3.78 -8.42 -1.64
C VAL A 191 3.97 -7.27 -2.62
N TYR A 192 2.95 -6.42 -2.79
CA TYR A 192 3.03 -5.24 -3.61
C TYR A 192 4.15 -4.28 -3.15
N ARG A 193 4.30 -4.04 -1.85
CA ARG A 193 5.38 -3.20 -1.32
C ARG A 193 6.76 -3.77 -1.54
N ILE A 194 6.93 -5.07 -1.41
CA ILE A 194 8.21 -5.73 -1.75
C ILE A 194 8.55 -5.48 -3.22
N TYR A 195 7.55 -5.56 -4.10
CA TYR A 195 7.75 -5.26 -5.52
C TYR A 195 8.14 -3.79 -5.77
N ILE A 196 7.49 -2.82 -5.12
CA ILE A 196 7.87 -1.40 -5.22
C ILE A 196 9.29 -1.15 -4.70
N ILE A 197 9.66 -1.75 -3.56
CA ILE A 197 11.03 -1.67 -3.03
C ILE A 197 12.03 -2.24 -4.03
N TYR A 198 11.71 -3.38 -4.64
CA TYR A 198 12.54 -3.97 -5.69
C TYR A 198 12.73 -3.02 -6.87
N LEU A 199 11.64 -2.44 -7.41
CA LEU A 199 11.71 -1.49 -8.53
C LEU A 199 12.54 -0.24 -8.22
N GLN A 200 12.42 0.29 -7.01
CA GLN A 200 13.20 1.46 -6.56
C GLN A 200 14.67 1.10 -6.35
N ASN A 201 14.95 -0.06 -5.75
CA ASN A 201 16.32 -0.50 -5.48
C ASN A 201 17.09 -0.85 -6.76
N SER A 202 16.40 -1.44 -7.75
CA SER A 202 16.97 -1.77 -9.05
C SER A 202 16.79 -0.66 -10.09
N PHE A 203 16.43 0.55 -9.68
CA PHE A 203 16.20 1.63 -10.63
C PHE A 203 17.48 2.05 -11.32
N THR A 204 17.47 2.05 -12.64
CA THR A 204 18.51 2.63 -13.49
C THR A 204 17.82 3.21 -14.72
N ALA A 205 17.91 4.53 -14.93
CA ALA A 205 17.16 5.27 -15.93
C ALA A 205 17.21 4.61 -17.32
N CYS A 206 18.40 4.20 -17.76
CA CYS A 206 18.60 3.55 -19.06
C CYS A 206 17.84 2.23 -19.21
N ALA A 207 17.69 1.44 -18.13
CA ALA A 207 16.93 0.20 -18.16
C ALA A 207 15.43 0.44 -18.42
N TYR A 208 14.96 1.64 -18.13
CA TYR A 208 13.60 2.11 -18.38
C TYR A 208 13.54 3.07 -19.58
N GLY A 209 14.57 3.14 -20.43
CA GLY A 209 14.57 4.04 -21.59
C GLY A 209 14.46 5.53 -21.23
N LEU A 210 14.85 5.90 -20.01
CA LEU A 210 14.88 7.28 -19.51
C LEU A 210 16.31 7.86 -19.64
N PRO A 211 16.46 9.20 -19.68
CA PRO A 211 17.78 9.86 -19.74
C PRO A 211 18.65 9.54 -18.51
N GLU A 212 19.96 9.41 -18.71
CA GLU A 212 20.92 9.10 -17.61
C GLU A 212 20.90 10.13 -16.48
N SER A 213 20.55 11.38 -16.77
CA SER A 213 20.36 12.46 -15.79
C SER A 213 19.32 12.14 -14.72
N TRP A 214 18.49 11.10 -14.90
CA TRP A 214 17.47 10.66 -13.95
C TRP A 214 18.00 9.69 -12.89
N ASN A 215 19.27 9.28 -12.94
CA ASN A 215 19.93 8.39 -11.96
C ASN A 215 20.35 9.07 -10.63
N PHE A 216 19.62 10.10 -10.21
CA PHE A 216 19.93 10.90 -9.02
C PHE A 216 19.34 10.33 -7.72
#